data_AF-A0AA88PFA3-F1
#
_entry.id   AF-A0AA88PFA3-F1
#
_cell.length_a   1.000
_cell.length_b   1.000
_cell.length_c   1.000
_cell.angle_alpha   90.00
_cell.angle_beta   90.00
_cell.angle_gamma   90.00
#
_symmetry.space_group_name_H-M   'P 1'
#
loop_
_entity.id
_entity.type
_entity.pdbx_description
1 polymer ?
#
loop_
_entity_poly.entity_id
_entity_poly.type
_entity_poly.pdbx_seq_one_letter_code
_entity_poly.pdbx_strand_id
1 'polypeptide(L)'
;MNTTKALKNALACLVILPRFLVAAFMLWCLDFLCVRKRVLFRLRDEEEDDEEEDEDPPLCISDNNRMFSWESLKAVFHGHKLDWMKSARLGHDAPNSEVVPLAEPKRRRAFQRLVLQYSDIADALVIYIEEAHPSDGWISSDAPYQIRQHRSLEERLSASRLMAREAPGCAIVADSMENSSNRAYGAYFDRLYIVQDGKVVYQGGRGPEGYRISELRHWLDQYRKRMRDAVIQV
;
A
#
# COMPACT_ATOMS: atom_id res chain seq x y z
N MET A 1 18.57 2.78 -29.69
CA MET A 1 18.02 2.15 -28.47
C MET A 1 19.14 2.02 -27.44
N ASN A 2 18.99 2.52 -26.21
CA ASN A 2 20.09 2.55 -25.25
C ASN A 2 20.31 1.17 -24.61
N THR A 3 21.47 0.57 -24.90
CA THR A 3 21.93 -0.70 -24.32
C THR A 3 21.93 -0.68 -22.79
N THR A 4 22.26 0.45 -22.16
CA THR A 4 22.19 0.65 -20.70
C THR A 4 20.77 0.57 -20.13
N LYS A 5 19.72 0.91 -20.88
CA LYS A 5 18.32 0.67 -20.47
C LYS A 5 17.97 -0.82 -20.60
N ALA A 6 18.39 -1.46 -21.70
CA ALA A 6 18.16 -2.89 -21.91
C ALA A 6 18.85 -3.76 -20.84
N LEU A 7 20.11 -3.46 -20.51
CA LEU A 7 20.88 -4.19 -19.50
C LEU A 7 20.27 -4.03 -18.09
N LYS A 8 19.86 -2.81 -17.72
CA LYS A 8 19.15 -2.57 -16.45
C LYS A 8 17.83 -3.33 -16.38
N ASN A 9 17.08 -3.41 -17.47
CA ASN A 9 15.84 -4.19 -17.55
C ASN A 9 16.11 -5.71 -17.43
N ALA A 10 17.14 -6.23 -18.11
CA ALA A 10 17.51 -7.64 -18.03
C ALA A 10 17.96 -8.05 -16.62
N LEU A 11 18.78 -7.21 -15.96
CA LEU A 11 19.19 -7.43 -14.57
C LEU A 11 18.00 -7.36 -13.61
N ALA A 12 17.06 -6.41 -13.84
CA ALA A 12 15.82 -6.34 -13.08
C ALA A 12 14.99 -7.62 -13.24
N CYS A 13 14.86 -8.17 -14.45
CA CYS A 13 14.18 -9.45 -14.67
C CYS A 13 14.83 -10.59 -13.86
N LEU A 14 16.17 -10.70 -13.84
CA LEU A 14 16.86 -11.76 -13.09
C LEU A 14 16.61 -11.71 -11.57
N VAL A 15 16.47 -10.51 -10.98
CA VAL A 15 16.23 -10.36 -9.53
C VAL A 15 14.74 -10.35 -9.17
N ILE A 16 13.87 -9.86 -10.06
CA ILE A 16 12.41 -9.86 -9.86
C ILE A 16 11.82 -11.26 -10.08
N LEU A 17 12.28 -12.00 -11.09
CA LEU A 17 11.66 -13.26 -11.52
C LEU A 17 11.55 -14.30 -10.39
N PRO A 18 12.58 -14.59 -9.56
CA PRO A 18 12.44 -15.57 -8.48
C PRO A 18 11.36 -15.17 -7.46
N ARG A 19 11.30 -13.89 -7.06
CA ARG A 19 10.28 -13.40 -6.11
C ARG A 19 8.89 -13.35 -6.75
N PHE A 20 8.80 -13.04 -8.03
CA PHE A 20 7.57 -13.08 -8.80
C PHE A 20 7.04 -14.52 -8.96
N LEU A 21 7.90 -15.51 -9.21
CA LEU A 21 7.50 -16.92 -9.28
C LEU A 21 6.96 -17.45 -7.95
N VAL A 22 7.55 -17.05 -6.82
CA VAL A 22 7.00 -17.37 -5.48
C VAL A 22 5.63 -16.74 -5.28
N ALA A 23 5.44 -15.45 -5.59
CA ALA A 23 4.14 -14.79 -5.46
C ALA A 23 3.09 -15.37 -6.42
N ALA A 24 3.49 -15.74 -7.65
CA ALA A 24 2.63 -16.44 -8.62
C ALA A 24 2.21 -17.82 -8.09
N PHE A 25 3.13 -18.59 -7.50
CA PHE A 25 2.83 -19.87 -6.85
C PHE A 25 1.89 -19.70 -5.66
N MET A 26 2.08 -18.67 -4.83
CA MET A 26 1.18 -18.34 -3.72
C MET A 26 -0.23 -18.00 -4.21
N LEU A 27 -0.39 -17.20 -5.27
CA LEU A 27 -1.70 -16.93 -5.89
C LEU A 27 -2.37 -18.20 -6.44
N TRP A 28 -1.59 -19.14 -7.00
CA TRP A 28 -2.09 -20.43 -7.47
C TRP A 28 -2.51 -21.35 -6.31
N CYS A 29 -1.75 -21.37 -5.21
CA CYS A 29 -2.14 -22.05 -3.98
C CYS A 29 -3.38 -21.42 -3.33
N LEU A 30 -3.51 -20.08 -3.36
CA LEU A 30 -4.71 -19.38 -2.92
C LEU A 30 -5.91 -19.74 -3.79
N ASP A 31 -5.78 -19.86 -5.12
CA ASP A 31 -6.89 -20.38 -5.95
C ASP A 31 -7.31 -21.79 -5.56
N PHE A 32 -6.34 -22.69 -5.34
CA PHE A 32 -6.65 -24.04 -4.87
C PHE A 32 -7.33 -24.03 -3.49
N LEU A 33 -6.89 -23.15 -2.58
CA LEU A 33 -7.46 -23.00 -1.23
C LEU A 33 -8.84 -22.33 -1.25
N CYS A 34 -9.09 -21.30 -2.06
CA CYS A 34 -10.39 -20.65 -2.20
C CYS A 34 -11.41 -21.59 -2.87
N VAL A 35 -11.00 -22.32 -3.91
CA VAL A 35 -11.84 -23.39 -4.50
C VAL A 35 -12.16 -24.46 -3.44
N ARG A 36 -11.18 -24.90 -2.64
CA ARG A 36 -11.41 -25.92 -1.60
C ARG A 36 -12.24 -25.38 -0.42
N LYS A 37 -12.02 -24.14 0.02
CA LYS A 37 -12.83 -23.44 1.04
C LYS A 37 -14.27 -23.32 0.56
N ARG A 38 -14.51 -22.93 -0.70
CA ARG A 38 -15.86 -22.84 -1.31
C ARG A 38 -16.56 -24.20 -1.51
N VAL A 39 -15.80 -25.30 -1.58
CA VAL A 39 -16.35 -26.67 -1.55
C VAL A 39 -16.70 -27.09 -0.11
N LEU A 40 -15.89 -26.70 0.89
CA LEU A 40 -16.11 -27.03 2.30
C LEU A 40 -17.19 -26.17 2.97
N PHE A 41 -17.24 -24.87 2.72
CA PHE A 41 -18.29 -23.97 3.23
C PHE A 41 -19.68 -24.38 2.72
N ARG A 42 -19.80 -24.86 1.48
CA ARG A 42 -21.05 -25.47 0.96
C ARG A 42 -21.42 -26.81 1.61
N LEU A 43 -20.71 -27.23 2.66
CA LEU A 43 -21.01 -28.39 3.50
C LEU A 43 -21.04 -28.04 5.01
N ARG A 44 -20.72 -26.81 5.40
CA ARG A 44 -20.83 -26.32 6.79
C ARG A 44 -20.96 -24.79 6.81
N ASP A 45 -22.20 -24.32 6.99
CA ASP A 45 -22.48 -23.00 7.53
C ASP A 45 -22.24 -23.00 9.05
N GLU A 46 -22.18 -21.79 9.64
CA GLU A 46 -22.05 -21.49 11.08
C GLU A 46 -20.73 -21.94 11.75
N GLU A 47 -19.91 -20.93 12.09
CA GLU A 47 -19.23 -20.78 13.38
C GLU A 47 -18.81 -19.29 13.47
N GLU A 48 -19.29 -18.59 14.50
CA GLU A 48 -18.83 -17.24 14.89
C GLU A 48 -17.57 -17.39 15.76
N ASP A 49 -16.63 -16.45 15.72
CA ASP A 49 -15.49 -16.36 16.65
C ASP A 49 -15.23 -14.89 17.01
N ASP A 50 -14.80 -14.63 18.25
CA ASP A 50 -14.67 -13.28 18.82
C ASP A 50 -13.54 -12.43 18.20
N GLU A 51 -13.82 -11.14 17.92
CA GLU A 51 -12.80 -10.17 17.50
C GLU A 51 -11.94 -9.69 18.69
N GLU A 52 -10.69 -10.17 18.80
CA GLU A 52 -9.64 -9.37 19.45
C GLU A 52 -9.39 -8.10 18.58
N GLU A 53 -9.16 -6.92 19.21
CA GLU A 53 -8.85 -5.67 18.47
C GLU A 53 -7.43 -5.72 17.86
N ASP A 54 -7.26 -6.52 16.80
CA ASP A 54 -6.03 -6.58 16.01
C ASP A 54 -5.75 -5.22 15.36
N GLU A 55 -4.55 -4.66 15.60
CA GLU A 55 -4.27 -3.25 15.24
C GLU A 55 -3.94 -3.07 13.75
N ASP A 56 -3.40 -4.12 13.14
CA ASP A 56 -3.14 -4.19 11.70
C ASP A 56 -4.42 -4.61 10.97
N PRO A 57 -4.76 -3.99 9.82
CA PRO A 57 -5.97 -4.35 9.10
C PRO A 57 -5.91 -5.81 8.60
N PRO A 58 -7.01 -6.58 8.69
CA PRO A 58 -7.02 -7.96 8.24
C PRO A 58 -6.75 -8.05 6.73
N LEU A 59 -6.06 -9.12 6.33
CA LEU A 59 -5.75 -9.39 4.92
C LEU A 59 -7.02 -9.87 4.19
N CYS A 60 -7.76 -8.95 3.58
CA CYS A 60 -8.93 -9.27 2.75
C CYS A 60 -8.52 -10.08 1.50
N ILE A 61 -8.87 -11.37 1.47
CA ILE A 61 -8.61 -12.27 0.34
C ILE A 61 -9.91 -12.43 -0.46
N SER A 62 -9.99 -11.71 -1.58
CA SER A 62 -11.19 -11.69 -2.44
C SER A 62 -11.73 -13.06 -2.80
N ASP A 63 -12.99 -13.31 -2.44
CA ASP A 63 -13.77 -14.55 -2.71
C ASP A 63 -13.97 -14.88 -4.21
N ASN A 64 -13.53 -14.00 -5.13
CA ASN A 64 -13.42 -14.29 -6.54
C ASN A 64 -12.60 -15.58 -6.81
N ASN A 65 -13.17 -16.54 -7.54
CA ASN A 65 -12.61 -17.87 -7.87
C ASN A 65 -11.26 -17.86 -8.67
N ARG A 66 -10.60 -16.70 -8.84
CA ARG A 66 -9.40 -16.57 -9.67
C ARG A 66 -8.41 -15.49 -9.20
N MET A 67 -7.78 -15.74 -8.07
CA MET A 67 -6.52 -15.12 -7.63
C MET A 67 -5.40 -15.32 -8.67
N PHE A 68 -5.35 -16.46 -9.38
CA PHE A 68 -4.35 -16.73 -10.42
C PHE A 68 -4.90 -16.38 -11.82
N SER A 69 -4.87 -15.08 -12.13
CA SER A 69 -5.27 -14.51 -13.42
C SER A 69 -4.08 -13.84 -14.12
N TRP A 70 -4.23 -13.50 -15.40
CA TRP A 70 -3.19 -12.78 -16.13
C TRP A 70 -3.08 -11.31 -15.67
N GLU A 71 -4.14 -10.79 -15.05
CA GLU A 71 -4.30 -9.45 -14.51
C GLU A 71 -3.64 -9.37 -13.13
N SER A 72 -3.83 -10.37 -12.26
CA SER A 72 -3.13 -10.45 -10.97
C SER A 72 -1.62 -10.62 -11.14
N LEU A 73 -1.19 -11.47 -12.09
CA LEU A 73 0.22 -11.62 -12.44
C LEU A 73 0.84 -10.31 -12.97
N LYS A 74 0.11 -9.53 -13.77
CA LYS A 74 0.55 -8.17 -14.17
C LYS A 74 0.68 -7.25 -12.97
N ALA A 75 -0.31 -7.22 -12.06
CA ALA A 75 -0.33 -6.35 -10.89
C ALA A 75 0.84 -6.66 -9.93
N VAL A 76 1.06 -7.94 -9.60
CA VAL A 76 2.19 -8.38 -8.77
C VAL A 76 3.54 -8.05 -9.44
N PHE A 77 3.68 -8.29 -10.74
CA PHE A 77 4.91 -7.95 -11.46
C PHE A 77 5.14 -6.43 -11.50
N HIS A 78 4.09 -5.62 -11.68
CA HIS A 78 4.14 -4.16 -11.63
C HIS A 78 4.61 -3.65 -10.27
N GLY A 79 4.00 -4.12 -9.16
CA GLY A 79 4.44 -3.78 -7.80
C GLY A 79 5.89 -4.19 -7.52
N HIS A 80 6.29 -5.41 -7.91
CA HIS A 80 7.68 -5.88 -7.77
C HIS A 80 8.68 -5.03 -8.58
N LYS A 81 8.30 -4.62 -9.80
CA LYS A 81 9.10 -3.78 -10.69
C LYS A 81 9.22 -2.34 -10.16
N LEU A 82 8.13 -1.78 -9.62
CA LEU A 82 8.14 -0.46 -8.99
C LEU A 82 9.04 -0.43 -7.75
N ASP A 83 8.91 -1.37 -6.82
CA ASP A 83 9.78 -1.43 -5.63
C ASP A 83 11.27 -1.64 -5.99
N TRP A 84 11.57 -2.40 -7.04
CA TRP A 84 12.94 -2.54 -7.54
C TRP A 84 13.50 -1.21 -8.07
N MET A 85 12.73 -0.50 -8.90
CA MET A 85 13.16 0.71 -9.61
C MET A 85 13.11 2.01 -8.76
N LYS A 86 12.47 1.99 -7.59
CA LYS A 86 12.21 3.19 -6.77
C LYS A 86 13.48 3.95 -6.34
N SER A 87 13.34 5.24 -6.08
CA SER A 87 14.41 6.09 -5.53
C SER A 87 14.41 6.14 -4.01
N ALA A 88 13.25 6.17 -3.37
CA ALA A 88 13.11 6.21 -1.91
C ALA A 88 13.63 4.90 -1.27
N ARG A 89 14.67 5.00 -0.45
CA ARG A 89 15.32 3.85 0.21
C ARG A 89 15.72 4.24 1.63
N LEU A 90 15.55 3.32 2.57
CA LEU A 90 15.88 3.52 3.98
C LEU A 90 17.32 4.04 4.15
N GLY A 91 17.49 5.12 4.92
CA GLY A 91 18.77 5.80 5.15
C GLY A 91 19.17 6.82 4.08
N HIS A 92 18.45 6.91 2.96
CA HIS A 92 18.69 7.86 1.87
C HIS A 92 17.65 8.98 1.84
N ASP A 93 17.94 10.01 1.04
CA ASP A 93 17.08 11.17 0.86
C ASP A 93 15.70 10.78 0.30
N ALA A 94 14.66 11.40 0.83
CA ALA A 94 13.27 11.17 0.48
C ALA A 94 12.93 11.96 -0.80
N PRO A 95 12.47 11.31 -1.89
CA PRO A 95 12.08 12.00 -3.11
C PRO A 95 10.90 12.95 -2.87
N ASN A 96 11.07 14.23 -3.21
CA ASN A 96 9.98 15.19 -3.27
C ASN A 96 9.27 15.07 -4.62
N SER A 97 8.17 14.31 -4.66
CA SER A 97 7.37 14.05 -5.86
C SER A 97 6.15 14.97 -5.94
N GLU A 98 5.64 15.21 -7.14
CA GLU A 98 4.49 16.10 -7.35
C GLU A 98 3.19 15.42 -6.89
N VAL A 99 2.44 16.13 -6.05
CA VAL A 99 1.15 15.71 -5.51
C VAL A 99 0.12 16.84 -5.61
N VAL A 100 -1.12 16.48 -5.91
CA VAL A 100 -2.23 17.43 -6.13
C VAL A 100 -3.10 17.47 -4.87
N PRO A 101 -3.27 18.63 -4.21
CA PRO A 101 -4.03 18.73 -2.97
C PRO A 101 -5.53 18.52 -3.18
N LEU A 102 -6.17 17.88 -2.21
CA LEU A 102 -7.63 17.88 -2.09
C LEU A 102 -8.12 19.13 -1.35
N ALA A 103 -9.29 19.63 -1.76
CA ALA A 103 -9.87 20.85 -1.21
C ALA A 103 -10.22 20.76 0.29
N GLU A 104 -10.50 19.56 0.82
CA GLU A 104 -10.73 19.32 2.25
C GLU A 104 -10.09 17.99 2.73
N PRO A 105 -9.28 17.99 3.81
CA PRO A 105 -8.52 16.82 4.27
C PRO A 105 -9.27 15.99 5.34
N LYS A 106 -9.59 14.71 5.05
CA LYS A 106 -10.52 13.87 5.84
C LYS A 106 -10.03 12.36 5.95
N ARG A 107 -10.16 11.66 7.12
CA ARG A 107 -9.44 10.45 7.67
C ARG A 107 -10.09 9.05 7.58
N ARG A 108 -9.29 7.98 7.37
CA ARG A 108 -9.63 6.55 7.62
C ARG A 108 -9.37 6.10 9.08
N ARG A 109 -10.29 5.34 9.70
CA ARG A 109 -10.33 4.94 11.14
C ARG A 109 -9.04 4.41 11.80
N ALA A 110 -8.35 3.40 11.27
CA ALA A 110 -7.22 2.78 11.97
C ALA A 110 -5.96 3.68 11.98
N PHE A 111 -5.47 4.04 10.79
CA PHE A 111 -4.37 5.00 10.61
C PHE A 111 -4.68 6.36 11.26
N GLN A 112 -5.95 6.79 11.30
CA GLN A 112 -6.41 7.95 12.08
C GLN A 112 -6.04 7.88 13.57
N ARG A 113 -6.28 6.73 14.24
CA ARG A 113 -6.00 6.57 15.67
C ARG A 113 -4.51 6.78 15.91
N LEU A 114 -3.66 6.21 15.05
CA LEU A 114 -2.21 6.44 15.07
C LEU A 114 -1.86 7.92 14.86
N VAL A 115 -2.32 8.54 13.77
CA VAL A 115 -2.01 9.95 13.45
C VAL A 115 -2.45 10.91 14.56
N LEU A 116 -3.61 10.69 15.18
CA LEU A 116 -4.07 11.46 16.34
C LEU A 116 -3.19 11.26 17.57
N GLN A 117 -2.66 10.04 17.76
CA GLN A 117 -1.85 9.68 18.93
C GLN A 117 -0.42 10.21 18.85
N TYR A 118 0.08 10.63 17.69
CA TYR A 118 1.45 11.14 17.49
C TYR A 118 1.52 12.53 16.83
N SER A 119 0.40 13.27 16.76
CA SER A 119 0.36 14.63 16.15
C SER A 119 1.09 15.72 16.95
N ASP A 120 1.66 15.37 18.10
CA ASP A 120 2.60 16.16 18.90
C ASP A 120 4.06 16.05 18.40
N ILE A 121 4.39 15.01 17.62
CA ILE A 121 5.76 14.73 17.15
C ILE A 121 5.87 14.42 15.65
N ALA A 122 4.76 14.21 14.93
CA ALA A 122 4.77 13.85 13.52
C ALA A 122 3.53 14.37 12.75
N ASP A 123 3.78 15.00 11.61
CA ASP A 123 2.78 15.24 10.58
C ASP A 123 2.43 13.95 9.81
N ALA A 124 1.27 13.92 9.15
CA ALA A 124 0.82 12.76 8.38
C ALA A 124 0.17 13.14 7.04
N LEU A 125 0.60 12.44 5.98
CA LEU A 125 0.13 12.63 4.61
C LEU A 125 -0.26 11.29 3.99
N VAL A 126 -1.42 11.24 3.33
CA VAL A 126 -1.86 10.10 2.52
C VAL A 126 -1.81 10.49 1.05
N ILE A 127 -1.04 9.77 0.25
CA ILE A 127 -0.96 9.98 -1.21
C ILE A 127 -1.84 8.92 -1.89
N TYR A 128 -2.93 9.36 -2.53
CA TYR A 128 -3.82 8.51 -3.32
C TYR A 128 -3.20 8.24 -4.69
N ILE A 129 -2.92 6.98 -5.00
CA ILE A 129 -2.19 6.55 -6.20
C ILE A 129 -3.13 6.00 -7.28
N GLU A 130 -2.67 5.05 -8.10
CA GLU A 130 -3.51 4.29 -9.03
C GLU A 130 -4.21 3.11 -8.35
N GLU A 131 -5.31 2.63 -8.92
CA GLU A 131 -6.07 1.53 -8.31
C GLU A 131 -5.28 0.21 -8.32
N ALA A 132 -5.29 -0.47 -7.18
CA ALA A 132 -4.78 -1.84 -7.07
C ALA A 132 -5.68 -2.85 -7.81
N HIS A 133 -6.99 -2.63 -7.69
CA HIS A 133 -8.05 -3.51 -8.19
C HIS A 133 -9.05 -2.76 -9.07
N PRO A 134 -8.63 -2.18 -10.22
CA PRO A 134 -9.54 -1.47 -11.09
C PRO A 134 -10.61 -2.42 -11.64
N SER A 135 -11.85 -1.94 -11.69
CA SER A 135 -13.02 -2.70 -12.16
C SER A 135 -12.99 -2.99 -13.68
N ASP A 136 -12.05 -2.40 -14.42
CA ASP A 136 -11.67 -2.77 -15.79
C ASP A 136 -10.28 -3.42 -15.91
N GLY A 137 -9.80 -4.04 -14.82
CA GLY A 137 -8.56 -4.83 -14.72
C GLY A 137 -8.69 -6.01 -13.75
N TRP A 138 -7.88 -6.06 -12.67
CA TRP A 138 -7.93 -7.16 -11.69
C TRP A 138 -8.99 -6.91 -10.60
N ILE A 139 -10.22 -7.34 -10.88
CA ILE A 139 -11.38 -7.13 -10.01
C ILE A 139 -11.25 -7.93 -8.70
N SER A 140 -11.34 -7.22 -7.57
CA SER A 140 -11.58 -7.77 -6.22
C SER A 140 -13.07 -7.70 -5.90
N SER A 141 -13.65 -8.79 -5.38
CA SER A 141 -15.05 -8.82 -4.91
C SER A 141 -15.28 -7.97 -3.66
N ASP A 142 -14.25 -7.85 -2.83
CA ASP A 142 -14.35 -7.33 -1.47
C ASP A 142 -14.04 -5.82 -1.41
N ALA A 143 -13.67 -5.23 -2.55
CA ALA A 143 -13.41 -3.81 -2.67
C ALA A 143 -14.73 -3.02 -2.53
N PRO A 144 -14.87 -2.13 -1.52
CA PRO A 144 -16.12 -1.42 -1.25
C PRO A 144 -16.50 -0.41 -2.34
N TYR A 145 -15.57 -0.10 -3.24
CA TYR A 145 -15.82 0.71 -4.44
C TYR A 145 -15.23 0.01 -5.67
N GLN A 146 -16.04 -0.09 -6.72
CA GLN A 146 -15.63 -0.66 -8.02
C GLN A 146 -15.23 0.50 -8.95
N ILE A 147 -14.03 1.03 -8.73
CA ILE A 147 -13.46 2.18 -9.46
C ILE A 147 -12.68 1.67 -10.67
N ARG A 148 -12.74 2.38 -11.81
CA ARG A 148 -11.97 2.04 -13.03
C ARG A 148 -10.55 2.61 -12.96
N GLN A 149 -9.62 2.07 -13.76
CA GLN A 149 -8.28 2.66 -13.85
C GLN A 149 -8.37 4.09 -14.38
N HIS A 150 -7.89 5.05 -13.58
CA HIS A 150 -7.94 6.49 -13.87
C HIS A 150 -7.28 6.85 -15.21
N ARG A 151 -7.99 7.66 -15.99
CA ARG A 151 -7.59 8.17 -17.31
C ARG A 151 -7.34 9.67 -17.30
N SER A 152 -7.84 10.37 -16.28
CA SER A 152 -7.60 11.78 -16.01
C SER A 152 -7.30 12.04 -14.54
N LEU A 153 -6.69 13.19 -14.26
CA LEU A 153 -6.49 13.67 -12.88
C LEU A 153 -7.84 13.93 -12.17
N GLU A 154 -8.88 14.34 -12.91
CA GLU A 154 -10.22 14.57 -12.36
C GLU A 154 -10.88 13.27 -11.86
N GLU A 155 -10.71 12.17 -12.58
CA GLU A 155 -11.15 10.83 -12.15
C GLU A 155 -10.44 10.43 -10.85
N ARG A 156 -9.11 10.57 -10.79
CA ARG A 156 -8.32 10.25 -9.58
C ARG A 156 -8.66 11.14 -8.39
N LEU A 157 -8.87 12.44 -8.61
CA LEU A 157 -9.35 13.36 -7.59
C LEU A 157 -10.78 13.02 -7.14
N SER A 158 -11.59 12.41 -7.99
CA SER A 158 -12.94 11.95 -7.63
C SER A 158 -12.90 10.68 -6.78
N ALA A 159 -12.05 9.71 -7.13
CA ALA A 159 -11.80 8.51 -6.33
C ALA A 159 -11.20 8.86 -4.95
N SER A 160 -10.22 9.75 -4.89
CA SER A 160 -9.63 10.21 -3.62
C SER A 160 -10.60 11.03 -2.76
N ARG A 161 -11.54 11.78 -3.38
CA ARG A 161 -12.70 12.37 -2.68
C ARG A 161 -13.68 11.35 -2.11
N LEU A 162 -13.76 10.12 -2.63
CA LEU A 162 -14.55 9.04 -2.01
C LEU A 162 -13.82 8.48 -0.78
N MET A 163 -12.52 8.18 -0.89
CA MET A 163 -11.70 7.78 0.27
C MET A 163 -11.72 8.84 1.39
N ALA A 164 -11.81 10.13 1.03
CA ALA A 164 -11.94 11.25 1.97
C ALA A 164 -13.36 11.45 2.55
N ARG A 165 -14.33 10.54 2.34
CA ARG A 165 -15.67 10.61 2.98
C ARG A 165 -15.86 9.66 4.16
N GLU A 166 -15.22 8.50 4.16
CA GLU A 166 -15.17 7.54 5.26
C GLU A 166 -14.27 8.00 6.44
N ALA A 167 -14.50 9.24 6.95
CA ALA A 167 -13.66 10.45 6.70
C ALA A 167 -13.12 11.44 7.81
N PRO A 168 -13.06 11.30 9.15
CA PRO A 168 -12.89 12.50 10.04
C PRO A 168 -11.49 13.18 10.28
N GLY A 169 -10.77 13.68 9.23
CA GLY A 169 -9.63 14.67 9.31
C GLY A 169 -8.11 14.34 9.05
N CYS A 170 -7.63 13.90 7.86
CA CYS A 170 -6.17 13.70 7.56
C CYS A 170 -5.80 14.39 6.25
N ALA A 171 -4.55 14.86 6.08
CA ALA A 171 -4.09 15.39 4.79
C ALA A 171 -4.08 14.26 3.74
N ILE A 172 -4.98 14.35 2.76
CA ILE A 172 -5.01 13.47 1.58
C ILE A 172 -4.70 14.31 0.35
N VAL A 173 -3.82 13.80 -0.50
CA VAL A 173 -3.43 14.36 -1.80
C VAL A 173 -3.48 13.25 -2.86
N ALA A 174 -3.55 13.59 -4.14
CA ALA A 174 -3.44 12.61 -5.24
C ALA A 174 -2.05 12.63 -5.86
N ASP A 175 -1.51 11.47 -6.23
CA ASP A 175 -0.30 11.37 -7.05
C ASP A 175 -0.59 11.84 -8.49
N SER A 176 0.42 12.38 -9.17
CA SER A 176 0.32 12.82 -10.58
C SER A 176 -0.02 11.64 -11.51
N MET A 177 -0.57 11.92 -12.70
CA MET A 177 -0.97 10.86 -13.65
C MET A 177 0.21 10.07 -14.23
N GLU A 178 1.43 10.60 -14.12
CA GLU A 178 2.71 9.96 -14.41
C GLU A 178 3.16 9.01 -13.28
N ASN A 179 2.30 8.83 -12.26
CA ASN A 179 2.50 8.04 -11.04
C ASN A 179 3.84 8.38 -10.36
N SER A 180 4.11 9.69 -10.19
CA SER A 180 5.44 10.18 -9.82
C SER A 180 5.85 9.71 -8.42
N SER A 181 4.94 9.78 -7.45
CA SER A 181 5.11 9.35 -6.06
C SER A 181 5.11 7.83 -5.95
N ASN A 182 4.16 7.16 -6.60
CA ASN A 182 4.11 5.69 -6.62
C ASN A 182 5.41 5.10 -7.22
N ARG A 183 5.96 5.69 -8.27
CA ARG A 183 7.26 5.29 -8.85
C ARG A 183 8.45 5.65 -7.97
N ALA A 184 8.42 6.79 -7.29
CA ALA A 184 9.51 7.23 -6.42
C ALA A 184 9.62 6.38 -5.14
N TYR A 185 8.49 5.95 -4.59
CA TYR A 185 8.39 5.18 -3.33
C TYR A 185 8.09 3.68 -3.52
N GLY A 186 7.74 3.24 -4.74
CA GLY A 186 7.35 1.85 -5.02
C GLY A 186 6.16 1.43 -4.16
N ALA A 187 5.08 2.22 -4.19
CA ALA A 187 3.99 2.19 -3.21
C ALA A 187 2.70 1.51 -3.71
N TYR A 188 2.74 0.87 -4.88
CA TYR A 188 1.59 0.18 -5.49
C TYR A 188 1.00 -0.91 -4.59
N PHE A 189 -0.32 -1.11 -4.71
CA PHE A 189 -1.20 -1.50 -3.60
C PHE A 189 -1.25 -0.40 -2.54
N ASP A 190 -0.51 -0.57 -1.45
CA ASP A 190 -0.41 0.34 -0.33
C ASP A 190 1.00 0.29 0.29
N ARG A 191 1.35 1.34 1.04
CA ARG A 191 2.62 1.41 1.75
C ARG A 191 2.67 2.45 2.86
N LEU A 192 3.51 2.17 3.85
CA LEU A 192 3.86 3.08 4.94
C LEU A 192 5.34 3.51 4.83
N TYR A 193 5.61 4.76 5.18
CA TYR A 193 6.93 5.40 5.16
C TYR A 193 6.98 6.44 6.28
N ILE A 194 8.15 6.66 6.88
CA ILE A 194 8.44 7.87 7.67
C ILE A 194 9.60 8.60 7.02
N VAL A 195 9.41 9.91 6.84
CA VAL A 195 10.45 10.84 6.41
C VAL A 195 10.79 11.77 7.57
N GLN A 196 12.08 11.91 7.87
CA GLN A 196 12.60 12.84 8.89
C GLN A 196 13.84 13.51 8.30
N ASP A 197 14.00 14.82 8.49
CA ASP A 197 15.16 15.60 8.03
C ASP A 197 15.50 15.39 6.54
N GLY A 198 14.44 15.27 5.72
CA GLY A 198 14.54 15.02 4.27
C GLY A 198 14.94 13.60 3.89
N LYS A 199 14.96 12.63 4.81
CA LYS A 199 15.42 11.25 4.61
C LYS A 199 14.39 10.20 5.01
N VAL A 200 14.41 9.06 4.33
CA VAL A 200 13.59 7.90 4.68
C VAL A 200 14.15 7.20 5.91
N VAL A 201 13.41 7.24 7.02
CA VAL A 201 13.81 6.64 8.31
C VAL A 201 12.95 5.44 8.74
N TYR A 202 11.81 5.23 8.08
CA TYR A 202 11.07 3.96 8.06
C TYR A 202 10.54 3.69 6.64
N GLN A 203 10.46 2.40 6.28
CA GLN A 203 9.90 1.91 5.03
C GLN A 203 9.23 0.56 5.31
N GLY A 204 7.90 0.51 5.18
CA GLY A 204 7.14 -0.73 5.34
C GLY A 204 7.36 -1.74 4.21
N GLY A 205 6.71 -2.91 4.36
CA GLY A 205 6.73 -3.99 3.38
C GLY A 205 6.08 -3.61 2.04
N ARG A 206 5.78 -4.61 1.19
CA ARG A 206 5.12 -4.39 -0.10
C ARG A 206 3.68 -4.90 -0.02
N GLY A 207 2.70 -4.06 -0.38
CA GLY A 207 1.29 -4.45 -0.39
C GLY A 207 0.75 -4.78 1.00
N PRO A 208 -0.45 -5.38 1.10
CA PRO A 208 -1.22 -5.44 2.33
C PRO A 208 -0.51 -6.26 3.44
N GLU A 209 0.19 -7.34 3.10
CA GLU A 209 1.05 -8.09 4.03
C GLU A 209 2.13 -7.22 4.69
N GLY A 210 2.53 -6.13 4.02
CA GLY A 210 3.52 -5.16 4.45
C GLY A 210 2.95 -3.86 5.03
N TYR A 211 1.62 -3.70 5.08
CA TYR A 211 0.95 -2.53 5.64
C TYR A 211 0.79 -2.67 7.16
N ARG A 212 1.92 -2.65 7.87
CA ARG A 212 1.96 -2.85 9.33
C ARG A 212 1.88 -1.51 10.09
N ILE A 213 0.70 -1.21 10.63
CA ILE A 213 0.45 -0.10 11.56
C ILE A 213 1.20 -0.34 12.88
N SER A 214 1.28 -1.59 13.34
CA SER A 214 2.00 -2.00 14.55
C SER A 214 3.52 -1.72 14.48
N GLU A 215 4.16 -1.98 13.33
CA GLU A 215 5.55 -1.60 13.09
C GLU A 215 5.73 -0.08 13.11
N LEU A 216 4.81 0.64 12.45
CA LEU A 216 4.84 2.10 12.35
C LEU A 216 4.69 2.76 13.74
N ARG A 217 3.77 2.24 14.57
CA ARG A 217 3.62 2.56 15.99
C ARG A 217 4.93 2.33 16.74
N HIS A 218 5.53 1.15 16.62
CA HIS A 218 6.75 0.82 17.34
C HIS A 218 7.86 1.84 17.03
N TRP A 219 8.03 2.20 15.75
CA TRP A 219 9.02 3.22 15.36
C TRP A 219 8.74 4.58 16.04
N LEU A 220 7.48 5.04 16.00
CA LEU A 220 7.06 6.32 16.59
C LEU A 220 7.23 6.34 18.12
N ASP A 221 6.98 5.24 18.82
CA ASP A 221 7.23 5.14 20.27
C ASP A 221 8.73 5.19 20.61
N GLN A 222 9.60 4.53 19.83
CA GLN A 222 11.05 4.66 20.03
C GLN A 222 11.56 6.06 19.66
N TYR A 223 10.91 6.77 18.74
CA TYR A 223 11.20 8.19 18.46
C TYR A 223 10.77 9.09 19.63
N ARG A 224 9.53 8.96 20.14
CA ARG A 224 9.03 9.73 21.30
C ARG A 224 9.83 9.49 22.59
N LYS A 225 10.40 8.29 22.77
CA LYS A 225 11.35 8.03 23.87
C LYS A 225 12.63 8.86 23.68
N ARG A 226 13.34 8.65 22.56
CA ARG A 226 14.58 9.39 22.23
C ARG A 226 14.44 10.90 22.30
N MET A 227 13.31 11.48 21.87
CA MET A 227 13.04 12.91 22.02
C MET A 227 12.97 13.37 23.48
N ARG A 228 12.29 12.61 24.36
CA ARG A 228 12.21 12.93 25.79
C ARG A 228 13.56 12.74 26.48
N ASP A 229 14.27 11.66 26.16
CA ASP A 229 15.59 11.37 26.73
C ASP A 229 16.59 12.49 26.37
N ALA A 230 16.55 12.99 25.13
CA ALA A 230 17.38 14.11 24.68
C ALA A 230 17.04 15.44 25.36
N VAL A 231 15.78 15.68 25.73
CA VAL A 231 15.36 16.89 26.49
C VAL A 231 15.76 16.82 27.96
N ILE A 232 15.98 15.62 28.52
CA ILE A 232 16.38 15.42 29.92
C ILE A 232 17.91 15.55 30.11
N GLN A 233 18.71 15.58 29.04
CA GLN A 233 20.18 15.73 29.09
C GLN A 233 20.67 17.15 28.74
N VAL A 234 19.81 18.17 28.88
CA VAL A 234 20.10 19.59 28.62
C VAL A 234 19.76 20.43 29.86
#